data_AF-A0A9P0NX35-F1
#
_entry.id   AF-A0A9P0NX35-F1
#
_cell.length_a   1.000
_cell.length_b   1.000
_cell.length_c   1.000
_cell.angle_alpha   90.00
_cell.angle_beta   90.00
_cell.angle_gamma   90.00
#
_symmetry.space_group_name_H-M   'P 1'
#
loop_
_entity.id
_entity.type
_entity.pdbx_description
1 polymer ?
#
loop_
_entity_poly.entity_id
_entity_poly.type
_entity_poly.pdbx_seq_one_letter_code
_entity_poly.pdbx_strand_id
1 'polypeptide(L)'
;MSRGQCGPRIQVPDELREVLLEFTISYLLEQPGDVVSYAADYFTRLRESRTTSILYDGAGAAGNEAASPDESTISKDEGYLRNKMSEELRGL
;
A
#
# COMPACT_ATOMS: atom_id res chain seq x y z
N MET A 1 13.45 -27.00 47.23
CA MET A 1 12.24 -26.14 47.17
C MET A 1 12.18 -25.52 45.77
N SER A 2 11.02 -25.63 45.13
CA SER A 2 10.58 -24.92 43.91
C SER A 2 11.44 -25.04 42.64
N ARG A 3 11.25 -26.12 41.88
CA ARG A 3 11.51 -26.11 40.43
C ARG A 3 10.51 -25.13 39.81
N GLY A 4 10.95 -23.90 39.59
CA GLY A 4 10.16 -22.88 38.89
C GLY A 4 9.77 -23.43 37.52
N GLN A 5 8.49 -23.67 37.34
CA GLN A 5 7.92 -24.08 36.06
C GLN A 5 8.03 -22.89 35.12
N CYS A 6 9.09 -22.85 34.31
CA CYS A 6 9.08 -22.05 33.09
C CYS A 6 8.11 -22.73 32.13
N GLY A 7 6.86 -22.25 32.12
CA GLY A 7 5.88 -22.64 31.10
C GLY A 7 6.46 -22.47 29.69
N PRO A 8 5.90 -23.17 28.69
CA PRO A 8 6.40 -23.10 27.31
C PRO A 8 6.55 -21.63 26.91
N ARG A 9 7.77 -21.23 26.54
CA ARG A 9 8.04 -19.86 26.08
C ARG A 9 7.15 -19.62 24.86
N ILE A 10 6.13 -18.80 25.05
CA ILE A 10 5.26 -18.36 23.95
C ILE A 10 6.16 -17.62 22.98
N GLN A 11 6.43 -18.23 21.83
CA GLN A 11 7.11 -17.59 20.72
C GLN A 11 6.05 -16.85 19.93
N VAL A 12 6.18 -15.53 19.91
CA VAL A 12 5.35 -14.66 19.08
C VAL A 12 5.88 -14.73 17.66
N PRO A 13 5.07 -15.09 16.65
CA PRO A 13 5.50 -15.06 15.26
C PRO A 13 6.00 -13.68 14.85
N ASP A 14 7.05 -13.62 14.02
CA ASP A 14 7.64 -12.34 13.58
C ASP A 14 6.61 -11.45 12.88
N GLU A 15 5.75 -12.00 12.02
CA GLU A 15 4.70 -11.25 11.31
C GLU A 15 3.69 -10.62 12.30
N LEU A 16 3.31 -11.34 13.35
CA LEU A 16 2.40 -10.80 14.36
C LEU A 16 3.07 -9.66 15.14
N ARG A 17 4.36 -9.80 15.46
CA ARG A 17 5.13 -8.75 16.13
C ARG A 17 5.19 -7.49 15.27
N GLU A 18 5.47 -7.62 13.99
CA GLU A 18 5.56 -6.48 13.06
C GLU A 18 4.24 -5.72 12.95
N VAL A 19 3.14 -6.43 12.69
CA VAL A 19 1.80 -5.81 12.56
C VAL A 19 1.40 -5.08 13.84
N LEU A 20 1.67 -5.65 15.02
CA LEU A 20 1.38 -5.00 16.29
C LEU A 20 2.28 -3.78 16.55
N LEU A 21 3.54 -3.84 16.12
CA LEU A 21 4.47 -2.72 16.26
C LEU A 21 4.03 -1.54 15.39
N GLU A 22 3.65 -1.79 14.12
CA GLU A 22 3.15 -0.75 13.22
C GLU A 22 1.88 -0.09 13.76
N PHE A 23 0.91 -0.87 14.21
CA PHE A 23 -0.29 -0.35 14.88
C PHE A 23 0.07 0.53 16.07
N THR A 24 1.01 0.08 16.91
CA THR A 24 1.43 0.80 18.12
C THR A 24 2.07 2.15 17.75
N ILE A 25 2.91 2.18 16.71
CA ILE A 25 3.52 3.43 16.22
C ILE A 25 2.43 4.38 15.73
N SER A 26 1.47 3.91 14.92
CA SER A 26 0.37 4.74 14.42
C SER A 26 -0.47 5.32 15.57
N TYR A 27 -0.78 4.51 16.59
CA TYR A 27 -1.50 4.98 17.79
C TYR A 27 -0.75 6.09 18.55
N LEU A 28 0.58 5.97 18.69
CA LEU A 28 1.39 6.98 19.38
C LEU A 28 1.47 8.32 18.62
N LEU A 29 1.35 8.27 17.29
CA LEU A 29 1.34 9.46 16.44
C LEU A 29 -0.01 10.17 16.46
N GLU A 30 -1.10 9.44 16.29
CA GLU A 30 -2.45 10.01 16.18
C GLU A 30 -3.10 10.31 17.55
N GLN A 31 -2.69 9.59 18.60
CA GLN A 31 -3.22 9.70 19.97
C GLN A 31 -4.77 9.80 20.03
N PRO A 32 -5.49 8.82 19.48
CA PRO A 32 -6.95 8.84 19.48
C PRO A 32 -7.52 8.67 20.90
N GLY A 33 -8.72 9.20 21.11
CA GLY A 33 -9.39 9.12 22.42
C GLY A 33 -9.87 7.71 22.80
N ASP A 34 -10.15 6.84 21.83
CA ASP A 34 -10.59 5.46 22.06
C ASP A 34 -9.73 4.45 21.28
N VAL A 35 -8.97 3.65 22.03
CA VAL A 35 -8.01 2.68 21.46
C VAL A 35 -8.68 1.53 20.73
N VAL A 36 -9.84 1.08 21.20
CA VAL A 36 -10.51 -0.11 20.66
C VAL A 36 -11.12 0.21 19.30
N SER A 37 -11.79 1.35 19.18
CA SER A 37 -12.35 1.85 17.94
C SER A 37 -11.24 2.10 16.91
N TYR A 38 -10.15 2.75 17.33
CA TYR A 38 -9.00 2.98 16.46
C TYR A 38 -8.35 1.68 15.97
N ALA A 39 -8.21 0.67 16.84
CA ALA A 39 -7.71 -0.64 16.43
C ALA A 39 -8.61 -1.33 15.40
N ALA A 40 -9.93 -1.28 15.61
CA ALA A 40 -10.90 -1.84 14.67
C ALA A 40 -10.79 -1.17 13.29
N ASP A 41 -10.71 0.16 13.25
CA ASP A 41 -10.50 0.93 12.02
C ASP A 41 -9.15 0.58 11.35
N TYR A 42 -8.06 0.59 12.11
CA TYR A 42 -6.71 0.33 11.61
C TYR A 42 -6.61 -1.06 10.96
N PHE A 43 -7.06 -2.11 11.66
CA PHE A 43 -7.00 -3.48 11.12
C PHE A 43 -8.01 -3.72 9.99
N THR A 44 -9.13 -2.99 9.96
CA THR A 44 -10.06 -3.03 8.82
C THR A 44 -9.39 -2.48 7.57
N ARG A 45 -8.75 -1.30 7.66
CA ARG A 45 -7.98 -0.71 6.55
C ARG A 45 -6.80 -1.59 6.14
N LEU A 46 -6.08 -2.18 7.10
CA LEU A 46 -4.96 -3.09 6.83
C LEU A 46 -5.42 -4.33 6.04
N ARG A 47 -6.57 -4.91 6.39
CA ARG A 47 -7.16 -6.05 5.68
C ARG A 47 -7.58 -5.67 4.26
N GLU A 48 -8.21 -4.51 4.10
CA GLU A 48 -8.63 -4.00 2.78
C GLU A 48 -7.43 -3.71 1.89
N SER A 49 -6.37 -3.13 2.44
CA SER A 49 -5.10 -2.90 1.75
C SER A 49 -4.46 -4.22 1.31
N ARG A 50 -4.39 -5.25 2.17
CA ARG A 50 -3.88 -6.59 1.79
C ARG A 50 -4.76 -7.26 0.73
N THR A 51 -6.08 -7.15 0.83
CA THR A 51 -7.02 -7.74 -0.15
C THR A 51 -6.91 -7.06 -1.51
N THR A 52 -6.82 -5.73 -1.51
CA THR A 52 -6.60 -4.92 -2.72
C THR A 52 -5.23 -5.19 -3.30
N SER A 53 -4.20 -5.29 -2.45
CA SER A 53 -2.86 -5.70 -2.87
C SER A 53 -2.94 -7.05 -3.55
N ILE A 54 -3.54 -8.10 -2.97
CA ILE A 54 -3.69 -9.41 -3.62
C ILE A 54 -4.46 -9.36 -4.96
N LEU A 55 -5.48 -8.51 -5.09
CA LEU A 55 -6.23 -8.33 -6.33
C LEU A 55 -5.43 -7.60 -7.43
N TYR A 56 -4.49 -6.74 -7.04
CA TYR A 56 -3.56 -6.05 -7.94
C TYR A 56 -2.18 -6.76 -8.06
N ASP A 57 -1.85 -7.68 -7.15
CA ASP A 57 -0.62 -8.48 -7.01
C ASP A 57 -0.68 -9.78 -7.83
N GLY A 58 -1.62 -9.88 -8.76
CA GLY A 58 -1.34 -10.57 -10.02
C GLY A 58 -0.30 -9.83 -10.89
N ALA A 59 0.09 -8.60 -10.49
CA ALA A 59 1.03 -7.74 -11.21
C ALA A 59 1.97 -6.93 -10.29
N GLY A 60 2.58 -7.56 -9.28
CA GLY A 60 3.84 -7.04 -8.71
C GLY A 60 3.85 -6.84 -7.20
N ALA A 61 4.49 -7.79 -6.53
CA ALA A 61 4.79 -7.71 -5.12
C ALA A 61 5.93 -6.73 -4.87
N ALA A 62 5.81 -6.03 -3.74
CA ALA A 62 6.79 -5.20 -3.06
C ALA A 62 7.02 -3.80 -3.65
N GLY A 63 6.53 -2.80 -2.93
CA GLY A 63 6.99 -1.44 -3.15
C GLY A 63 6.10 -0.41 -2.50
N ASN A 64 6.46 -0.01 -1.30
CA ASN A 64 6.00 1.23 -0.70
C ASN A 64 6.53 2.41 -1.55
N GLU A 65 5.84 2.73 -2.63
CA GLU A 65 6.06 3.93 -3.42
C GLU A 65 4.72 4.58 -3.66
N ALA A 66 4.63 5.85 -3.26
CA ALA A 66 3.47 6.69 -3.47
C ALA A 66 3.01 6.55 -4.92
N ALA A 67 1.89 5.86 -5.11
CA ALA A 67 1.13 5.96 -6.34
C ALA A 67 0.58 7.38 -6.41
N SER A 68 1.43 8.32 -6.82
CA SER A 68 0.98 9.52 -7.51
C SER A 68 0.23 9.04 -8.74
N PRO A 69 -1.08 9.26 -8.83
CA PRO A 69 -1.81 8.98 -10.05
C PRO A 69 -1.53 10.14 -11.01
N ASP A 70 -0.32 10.18 -11.56
CA ASP A 70 -0.07 10.84 -12.84
C ASP A 70 -0.07 9.76 -13.91
N GLU A 71 -1.24 9.16 -14.11
CA GLU A 71 -1.52 8.50 -15.38
C GLU A 71 -1.56 9.63 -16.43
N SER A 72 -0.43 9.82 -17.12
CA SER A 72 -0.36 10.57 -18.36
C SER A 72 -1.28 9.91 -19.40
N THR A 73 -2.58 10.14 -19.29
CA THR A 73 -3.54 9.99 -20.38
C THR A 73 -3.70 11.33 -21.07
N ILE A 74 -2.74 11.72 -21.91
CA ILE A 74 -2.99 12.47 -23.15
C ILE A 74 -1.66 12.88 -23.80
N SER A 75 -1.08 11.98 -24.60
CA SER A 75 -0.38 12.45 -25.79
C SER A 75 -0.39 11.37 -26.86
N LYS A 76 -1.56 11.19 -27.48
CA LYS A 76 -1.68 10.48 -28.75
C LYS A 76 -2.21 11.36 -29.87
N ASP A 77 -2.11 12.70 -29.71
CA ASP A 77 -2.63 13.65 -30.70
C ASP A 77 -1.53 14.46 -31.43
N GLU A 78 -0.28 14.50 -30.95
CA GLU A 78 0.76 15.31 -31.61
C GLU A 78 1.39 14.65 -32.85
N GLY A 79 1.30 13.32 -33.00
CA GLY A 79 1.86 12.61 -34.15
C GLY A 79 1.03 12.76 -35.45
N TYR A 80 -0.28 12.95 -35.33
CA TYR A 80 -1.19 12.95 -36.48
C TYR A 80 -1.21 14.31 -37.20
N LEU A 81 -1.19 15.40 -36.42
CA LEU A 81 -1.13 16.77 -36.93
C LEU A 81 0.20 17.07 -37.64
N ARG A 82 1.31 16.49 -37.17
CA ARG A 82 2.62 16.66 -37.79
C ARG A 82 2.71 15.97 -39.16
N ASN A 83 2.13 14.79 -39.31
CA ASN A 83 2.11 14.10 -40.59
C ASN A 83 1.17 14.80 -41.59
N LYS A 84 0.00 15.27 -41.15
CA LYS A 84 -0.98 15.95 -42.01
C LYS A 84 -0.46 17.30 -42.56
N MET A 85 0.26 18.09 -41.76
CA MET A 85 0.89 19.33 -42.21
C MET A 85 2.05 19.10 -43.20
N SER A 86 2.73 17.95 -43.08
CA SER A 86 3.84 17.59 -43.98
C SER A 86 3.36 17.11 -45.36
N GLU A 87 2.17 16.52 -45.45
CA GLU A 87 1.58 16.10 -46.73
C GLU A 87 1.04 17.28 -47.54
N GLU A 88 0.40 18.25 -46.89
CA GLU A 88 -0.13 19.46 -47.56
C GLU A 88 0.98 20.33 -48.18
N LEU A 89 2.14 20.43 -47.52
CA LEU A 89 3.31 21.17 -48.03
C LEU A 89 4.09 20.41 -49.13
N ARG A 90 3.82 19.12 -49.31
CA ARG A 90 4.46 18.28 -50.33
C ARG A 90 3.60 18.15 -51.61
N GLY A 91 2.34 18.57 -51.55
CA GLY A 91 1.38 18.50 -52.66
C GLY A 91 1.18 19.79 -53.47
N LEU A 92 1.95 20.85 -53.19
CA LEU A 92 2.00 22.12 -53.92
C LEU A 92 3.35 22.26 -54.65
#